data_AF-A0A928CLF6-F1
#
_entry.id   AF-A0A928CLF6-F1
#
_cell.length_a   1.000
_cell.length_b   1.000
_cell.length_c   1.000
_cell.angle_alpha   90.00
_cell.angle_beta   90.00
_cell.angle_gamma   90.00
#
_symmetry.space_group_name_H-M   'P 1'
#
loop_
_entity.id
_entity.type
_entity.pdbx_description
1 polymer ?
#
loop_
_entity_poly.entity_id
_entity_poly.type
_entity_poly.pdbx_seq_one_letter_code
_entity_poly.pdbx_strand_id
1 'polypeptide(L)'
;MAVKFDLLEKFRRALLRSDGLADGVRNASDADYLVKMNIPPLLGRRDAACDFLREILQHELKELPLNERLLRYENMLEILEYAIVDTESVQMTLASAETAGREKRLHTFLAVLRDLLSSACAMAEANVAFTGEDPDLGYFLGKTGRMGRYAASGRDAEMRSLNLALDLSVAASAKFEVYCDYNRKSFSAANSERYTEAYDLYSQRFRKTVELKKSLTKQAKDK
;
A
#
# COMPACT_ATOMS: atom_id res chain seq x y z
N MET A 1 6.49 20.70 -1.23
CA MET A 1 5.67 20.73 -2.46
C MET A 1 4.40 19.91 -2.17
N ALA A 2 3.36 20.55 -1.64
CA ALA A 2 2.17 19.87 -1.11
C ALA A 2 1.01 19.98 -2.11
N VAL A 3 0.89 19.02 -3.03
CA VAL A 3 -0.25 18.95 -3.94
C VAL A 3 -0.52 17.47 -4.27
N LYS A 4 -1.58 16.89 -3.68
CA LYS A 4 -2.44 15.80 -4.23
C LYS A 4 -3.45 15.15 -3.26
N PHE A 5 -3.49 15.54 -1.99
CA PHE A 5 -4.47 14.95 -1.04
C PHE A 5 -5.89 15.50 -1.18
N ASP A 6 -6.06 16.68 -1.77
CA ASP A 6 -7.33 17.38 -1.82
C ASP A 6 -8.37 16.71 -2.74
N LEU A 7 -7.94 15.99 -3.79
CA LEU A 7 -8.87 15.31 -4.70
C LEU A 7 -9.46 14.04 -4.09
N LEU A 8 -8.64 13.27 -3.36
CA LEU A 8 -9.06 12.06 -2.63
C LEU A 8 -9.97 12.41 -1.45
N GLU A 9 -9.63 13.47 -0.70
CA GLU A 9 -10.50 14.05 0.32
C GLU A 9 -11.82 14.54 -0.26
N LYS A 10 -11.80 15.22 -1.42
CA LYS A 10 -13.02 15.67 -2.11
C LYS A 10 -13.87 14.50 -2.60
N PHE A 11 -13.26 13.44 -3.11
CA PHE A 11 -13.97 12.22 -3.54
C PHE A 11 -14.58 11.49 -2.35
N ARG A 12 -13.82 11.34 -1.26
CA ARG A 12 -14.29 10.80 0.03
C ARG A 12 -15.45 11.60 0.59
N ARG A 13 -15.36 12.93 0.59
CA ARG A 13 -16.46 13.82 1.02
C ARG A 13 -17.65 13.76 0.07
N ALA A 14 -17.46 13.59 -1.24
CA ALA A 14 -18.58 13.42 -2.17
C ALA A 14 -19.31 12.09 -1.95
N LEU A 15 -18.58 11.02 -1.61
CA LEU A 15 -19.14 9.74 -1.19
C LEU A 15 -19.89 9.82 0.15
N LEU A 16 -19.40 10.66 1.08
CA LEU A 16 -19.95 10.80 2.43
C LEU A 16 -21.02 11.89 2.58
N ARG A 17 -21.12 12.87 1.66
CA ARG A 17 -22.14 13.94 1.64
C ARG A 17 -23.53 13.46 1.19
N SER A 18 -23.97 12.30 1.68
CA SER A 18 -25.39 12.02 1.82
C SER A 18 -25.73 12.08 3.30
N ASP A 19 -25.58 13.26 3.90
CA ASP A 19 -26.03 13.51 5.27
C ASP A 19 -27.56 13.49 5.29
N GLY A 20 -28.14 12.59 6.09
CA GLY A 20 -29.56 12.67 6.40
C GLY A 20 -30.24 11.48 7.05
N LEU A 21 -29.62 10.29 7.18
CA LEU A 21 -30.26 9.16 7.86
C LEU A 21 -29.28 8.43 8.77
N ALA A 22 -29.50 8.62 10.06
CA ALA A 22 -29.03 7.74 11.12
C ALA A 22 -29.44 6.27 10.80
N ASP A 23 -28.55 5.32 11.12
CA ASP A 23 -28.80 3.87 11.14
C ASP A 23 -29.25 3.16 9.84
N GLY A 24 -28.87 3.67 8.67
CA GLY A 24 -29.10 2.98 7.40
C GLY A 24 -27.84 2.34 6.82
N VAL A 25 -27.59 1.06 7.10
CA VAL A 25 -26.78 0.23 6.17
C VAL A 25 -27.50 0.29 4.83
N ARG A 26 -27.04 1.12 3.88
CA ARG A 26 -27.58 1.09 2.51
C ARG A 26 -27.45 -0.33 2.01
N ASN A 27 -28.56 -0.93 1.61
CA ASN A 27 -28.51 -2.24 0.97
C ASN A 27 -27.63 -2.07 -0.26
N ALA A 28 -26.64 -2.93 -0.47
CA ALA A 28 -25.78 -2.83 -1.65
C ALA A 28 -26.51 -3.14 -2.98
N SER A 29 -27.80 -3.50 -2.92
CA SER A 29 -28.75 -3.37 -4.04
C SER A 29 -28.89 -1.92 -4.53
N ASP A 30 -28.74 -0.96 -3.62
CA ASP A 30 -28.96 0.49 -3.83
C ASP A 30 -27.66 1.21 -4.23
N ALA A 31 -26.53 0.50 -4.27
CA ALA A 31 -25.33 1.01 -4.88
C ALA A 31 -25.58 1.24 -6.37
N ASP A 32 -25.49 2.52 -6.76
CA ASP A 32 -25.78 3.04 -8.09
C ASP A 32 -25.06 2.23 -9.17
N TYR A 33 -25.73 1.97 -10.30
CA TYR A 33 -25.20 1.13 -11.39
C TYR A 33 -23.85 1.64 -11.89
N LEU A 34 -23.64 2.96 -11.87
CA LEU A 34 -22.40 3.64 -12.21
C LEU A 34 -21.24 3.29 -11.25
N VAL A 35 -21.51 3.01 -9.98
CA VAL A 35 -20.49 2.60 -9.00
C VAL A 35 -20.10 1.14 -9.26
N LYS A 36 -21.06 0.26 -9.53
CA LYS A 36 -20.81 -1.15 -9.90
C LYS A 36 -20.00 -1.27 -11.19
N MET A 37 -20.24 -0.38 -12.15
CA MET A 37 -19.45 -0.27 -13.39
C MET A 37 -17.97 0.03 -13.14
N ASN A 38 -17.57 0.53 -11.97
CA ASN A 38 -16.16 0.81 -11.66
C ASN A 38 -15.44 -0.32 -10.93
N ILE A 39 -16.13 -1.41 -10.56
CA ILE A 39 -15.52 -2.56 -9.88
C ILE A 39 -14.37 -3.18 -10.71
N PRO A 40 -14.52 -3.50 -12.02
CA PRO A 40 -13.44 -4.16 -12.75
C PRO A 40 -12.15 -3.31 -12.84
N PRO A 41 -12.21 -2.00 -13.14
CA PRO A 41 -11.02 -1.14 -13.06
C PRO A 41 -10.40 -1.04 -11.66
N LEU A 42 -11.21 -0.97 -10.59
CA LEU A 42 -10.69 -0.94 -9.21
C LEU A 42 -9.95 -2.23 -8.85
N LEU A 43 -10.50 -3.38 -9.24
CA LEU A 43 -9.85 -4.67 -9.07
C LEU A 43 -8.55 -4.75 -9.88
N GLY A 44 -8.54 -4.26 -11.11
CA GLY A 44 -7.32 -4.21 -11.95
C GLY A 44 -6.21 -3.37 -11.33
N ARG A 45 -6.55 -2.19 -10.80
CA ARG A 45 -5.61 -1.30 -10.09
C ARG A 45 -5.02 -1.94 -8.83
N ARG A 46 -5.89 -2.52 -8.00
CA ARG A 46 -5.48 -3.20 -6.76
C ARG A 46 -4.59 -4.41 -7.07
N ASP A 47 -4.97 -5.23 -8.03
CA ASP A 47 -4.22 -6.44 -8.38
C ASP A 47 -2.83 -6.06 -8.96
N ALA A 48 -2.75 -5.00 -9.78
CA ALA A 48 -1.48 -4.44 -10.24
C ALA A 48 -0.60 -3.91 -9.09
N ALA A 49 -1.20 -3.31 -8.07
CA ALA A 49 -0.50 -2.85 -6.88
C ALA A 49 0.05 -4.04 -6.08
N CYS A 50 -0.76 -5.07 -5.85
CA CYS A 50 -0.35 -6.29 -5.15
C CYS A 50 0.77 -7.04 -5.86
N ASP A 51 0.68 -7.22 -7.19
CA ASP A 51 1.73 -7.90 -7.95
C ASP A 51 3.03 -7.11 -7.95
N PHE A 52 2.96 -5.78 -8.02
CA PHE A 52 4.15 -4.94 -7.90
C PHE A 52 4.76 -4.98 -6.49
N LEU A 53 3.93 -5.01 -5.44
CA LEU A 53 4.40 -5.18 -4.05
C LEU A 53 5.11 -6.52 -3.86
N ARG A 54 4.56 -7.60 -4.44
CA ARG A 54 5.19 -8.92 -4.45
C ARG A 54 6.55 -8.89 -5.15
N GLU A 55 6.63 -8.26 -6.32
CA GLU A 55 7.88 -8.06 -7.07
C GLU A 55 8.93 -7.35 -6.19
N ILE A 56 8.55 -6.27 -5.49
CA ILE A 56 9.47 -5.55 -4.59
C ILE A 56 9.88 -6.39 -3.39
N LEU A 57 8.95 -7.08 -2.74
CA LEU A 57 9.21 -7.89 -1.56
C LEU A 57 10.07 -9.12 -1.89
N GLN A 58 10.07 -9.60 -3.14
CA GLN A 58 10.96 -10.67 -3.58
C GLN A 58 12.40 -10.21 -3.86
N HIS A 59 12.65 -8.90 -3.99
CA HIS A 59 14.01 -8.38 -4.11
C HIS A 59 14.74 -8.40 -2.76
N GLU A 60 16.08 -8.36 -2.81
CA GLU A 60 16.99 -8.36 -1.65
C GLU A 60 16.93 -7.04 -0.86
N LEU A 61 15.75 -6.67 -0.34
CA LEU A 61 15.52 -5.46 0.46
C LEU A 61 16.48 -5.36 1.65
N LYS A 62 16.85 -6.51 2.24
CA LYS A 62 17.74 -6.60 3.40
C LYS A 62 19.17 -6.13 3.10
N GLU A 63 19.59 -6.27 1.85
CA GLU A 63 20.96 -5.98 1.40
C GLU A 63 21.12 -4.53 0.94
N LEU A 64 20.01 -3.83 0.69
CA LEU A 64 20.03 -2.45 0.26
C LEU A 64 20.60 -1.52 1.35
N PRO A 65 21.32 -0.45 0.96
CA PRO A 65 21.69 0.64 1.86
C PRO A 65 20.46 1.28 2.52
N LEU A 66 20.64 1.88 3.71
CA LEU A 66 19.54 2.46 4.52
C LEU A 66 18.65 3.42 3.71
N ASN A 67 19.26 4.40 3.03
CA ASN A 67 18.52 5.38 2.24
C ASN A 67 17.73 4.75 1.08
N GLU A 68 18.26 3.66 0.50
CA GLU A 68 17.54 2.94 -0.54
C GLU A 68 16.41 2.10 0.04
N ARG A 69 16.60 1.46 1.21
CA ARG A 69 15.53 0.76 1.93
C ARG A 69 14.39 1.68 2.30
N LEU A 70 14.69 2.86 2.87
CA LEU A 70 13.69 3.88 3.20
C LEU A 70 12.87 4.26 1.97
N LEU A 71 13.54 4.56 0.85
CA LEU A 71 12.85 4.85 -0.41
C LEU A 71 11.97 3.69 -0.88
N ARG A 72 12.39 2.43 -0.66
CA ARG A 72 11.54 1.27 -0.98
C ARG A 72 10.35 1.16 -0.04
N TYR A 73 10.51 1.36 1.26
CA TYR A 73 9.42 1.35 2.22
C TYR A 73 8.36 2.40 1.88
N GLU A 74 8.77 3.65 1.67
CA GLU A 74 7.85 4.73 1.28
C GLU A 74 7.04 4.39 0.01
N ASN A 75 7.71 3.83 -0.99
CA ASN A 75 7.05 3.41 -2.23
C ASN A 75 6.05 2.28 -2.01
N MET A 76 6.42 1.27 -1.22
CA MET A 76 5.50 0.18 -0.90
C MET A 76 4.31 0.68 -0.09
N LEU A 77 4.52 1.58 0.87
CA LEU A 77 3.45 2.16 1.68
C LEU A 77 2.48 2.99 0.82
N GLU A 78 2.99 3.82 -0.10
CA GLU A 78 2.16 4.59 -1.02
C GLU A 78 1.26 3.66 -1.88
N ILE A 79 1.84 2.56 -2.39
CA ILE A 79 1.13 1.61 -3.25
C ILE A 79 0.12 0.77 -2.47
N LEU A 80 0.47 0.37 -1.23
CA LEU A 80 -0.45 -0.31 -0.32
C LEU A 80 -1.65 0.54 0.01
N GLU A 81 -1.48 1.85 0.22
CA GLU A 81 -2.59 2.74 0.51
C GLU A 81 -3.58 2.81 -0.67
N TYR A 82 -3.09 2.88 -1.92
CA TYR A 82 -3.97 2.78 -3.09
C TYR A 82 -4.73 1.45 -3.13
N ALA A 83 -4.05 0.34 -2.85
CA ALA A 83 -4.67 -0.99 -2.85
C ALA A 83 -5.75 -1.11 -1.74
N ILE A 84 -5.49 -0.55 -0.56
CA ILE A 84 -6.43 -0.53 0.57
C ILE A 84 -7.67 0.30 0.19
N VAL A 85 -7.49 1.52 -0.31
CA VAL A 85 -8.60 2.41 -0.71
C VAL A 85 -9.44 1.80 -1.83
N ASP A 86 -8.79 1.20 -2.84
CA ASP A 86 -9.51 0.52 -3.92
C ASP A 86 -10.29 -0.70 -3.37
N THR A 87 -9.72 -1.45 -2.41
CA THR A 87 -10.40 -2.59 -1.75
C THR A 87 -11.59 -2.13 -0.90
N GLU A 88 -11.47 -1.03 -0.14
CA GLU A 88 -12.58 -0.44 0.61
C GLU A 88 -13.72 -0.01 -0.32
N SER A 89 -13.38 0.62 -1.45
CA SER A 89 -14.34 1.04 -2.47
C SER A 89 -15.10 -0.16 -3.04
N VAL A 90 -14.39 -1.27 -3.32
CA VAL A 90 -15.00 -2.52 -3.77
C VAL A 90 -15.92 -3.10 -2.69
N GLN A 91 -15.47 -3.17 -1.44
CA GLN A 91 -16.27 -3.67 -0.31
C GLN A 91 -17.60 -2.94 -0.16
N MET A 92 -17.57 -1.60 -0.23
CA MET A 92 -18.76 -0.76 -0.10
C MET A 92 -19.77 -0.96 -1.24
N THR A 93 -19.31 -1.45 -2.39
CA THR A 93 -20.15 -1.58 -3.60
C THR A 93 -20.78 -2.97 -3.74
N LEU A 94 -20.23 -4.00 -3.09
CA LEU A 94 -20.63 -5.40 -3.29
C LEU A 94 -21.89 -5.80 -2.50
N ALA A 95 -22.79 -6.51 -3.18
CA ALA A 95 -24.13 -6.84 -2.69
C ALA A 95 -24.27 -8.13 -1.88
N SER A 96 -23.33 -9.08 -1.99
CA SER A 96 -23.44 -10.37 -1.30
C SER A 96 -22.55 -10.46 -0.07
N ALA A 97 -23.08 -11.01 1.02
CA ALA A 97 -22.35 -11.22 2.27
C ALA A 97 -21.09 -12.09 2.08
N GLU A 98 -21.12 -13.03 1.14
CA GLU A 98 -19.98 -13.89 0.82
C GLU A 98 -18.83 -13.13 0.14
N THR A 99 -19.14 -12.27 -0.84
CA THR A 99 -18.10 -11.47 -1.51
C THR A 99 -17.57 -10.38 -0.59
N ALA A 100 -18.44 -9.75 0.21
CA ALA A 100 -18.02 -8.80 1.25
C ALA A 100 -17.06 -9.45 2.27
N GLY A 101 -17.34 -10.69 2.68
CA GLY A 101 -16.47 -11.44 3.60
C GLY A 101 -15.08 -11.74 3.01
N ARG A 102 -15.01 -12.03 1.70
CA ARG A 102 -13.73 -12.24 0.99
C ARG A 102 -12.92 -10.96 0.87
N GLU A 103 -13.55 -9.87 0.44
CA GLU A 103 -12.88 -8.57 0.34
C GLU A 103 -12.41 -8.07 1.70
N LYS A 104 -13.17 -8.31 2.78
CA LYS A 104 -12.77 -7.98 4.15
C LYS A 104 -11.47 -8.67 4.55
N ARG A 105 -11.32 -9.95 4.21
CA ARG A 105 -10.09 -10.71 4.50
C ARG A 105 -8.90 -10.15 3.72
N LEU A 106 -9.10 -9.79 2.45
CA LEU A 106 -8.06 -9.17 1.64
C LEU A 106 -7.64 -7.81 2.21
N HIS A 107 -8.60 -6.98 2.59
CA HIS A 107 -8.32 -5.68 3.23
C HIS A 107 -7.54 -5.84 4.53
N THR A 108 -7.94 -6.77 5.41
CA THR A 108 -7.19 -7.08 6.63
C THR A 108 -5.76 -7.52 6.30
N PHE A 109 -5.57 -8.36 5.28
CA PHE A 109 -4.23 -8.73 4.83
C PHE A 109 -3.40 -7.52 4.38
N LEU A 110 -3.95 -6.65 3.53
CA LEU A 110 -3.26 -5.44 3.06
C LEU A 110 -2.94 -4.46 4.19
N ALA A 111 -3.87 -4.27 5.14
CA ALA A 111 -3.68 -3.43 6.30
C ALA A 111 -2.57 -3.94 7.22
N VAL A 112 -2.54 -5.25 7.51
CA VAL A 112 -1.47 -5.86 8.30
C VAL A 112 -0.12 -5.72 7.59
N LEU A 113 -0.07 -5.94 6.27
CA LEU A 113 1.16 -5.77 5.51
C LEU A 113 1.67 -4.31 5.55
N ARG A 114 0.76 -3.34 5.43
CA ARG A 114 1.08 -1.90 5.58
C ARG A 114 1.62 -1.61 6.98
N ASP A 115 0.99 -2.11 8.03
CA ASP A 115 1.41 -1.81 9.41
C ASP A 115 2.80 -2.40 9.70
N LEU A 116 3.12 -3.58 9.18
CA LEU A 116 4.45 -4.19 9.28
C LEU A 116 5.52 -3.38 8.53
N LEU A 117 5.23 -2.94 7.30
CA LEU A 117 6.16 -2.13 6.53
C LEU A 117 6.30 -0.72 7.10
N SER A 118 5.23 -0.14 7.68
CA SER A 118 5.27 1.15 8.36
C SER A 118 6.12 1.07 9.62
N SER A 119 6.00 -0.03 10.38
CA SER A 119 6.88 -0.31 11.52
C SER A 119 8.34 -0.40 11.08
N ALA A 120 8.64 -1.15 10.00
CA ALA A 120 9.99 -1.25 9.46
C ALA A 120 10.53 0.12 9.03
N CYS A 121 9.72 0.94 8.32
CA CYS A 121 10.09 2.29 7.90
C CYS A 121 10.43 3.19 9.09
N ALA A 122 9.54 3.25 10.09
CA ALA A 122 9.74 4.09 11.27
C ALA A 122 10.99 3.68 12.07
N MET A 123 11.29 2.38 12.17
CA MET A 123 12.51 1.90 12.81
C MET A 123 13.77 2.26 12.01
N ALA A 124 13.69 2.19 10.67
CA ALA A 124 14.77 2.60 9.79
C ALA A 124 15.04 4.12 9.88
N GLU A 125 13.99 4.95 9.94
CA GLU A 125 14.09 6.40 10.14
C GLU A 125 14.69 6.73 11.51
N ALA A 126 14.22 6.06 12.56
CA ALA A 126 14.78 6.22 13.90
C ALA A 126 16.28 5.86 13.96
N ASN A 127 16.73 4.87 13.18
CA ASN A 127 18.16 4.56 13.08
C ASN A 127 19.00 5.72 12.52
N VAL A 128 18.50 6.45 11.52
CA VAL A 128 19.16 7.66 10.97
C VAL A 128 19.33 8.72 12.07
N ALA A 129 18.30 8.88 12.90
CA ALA A 129 18.34 9.81 14.02
C ALA A 129 19.32 9.38 15.11
N PHE A 130 19.37 8.08 15.45
CA PHE A 130 20.29 7.57 16.47
C PHE A 130 21.77 7.60 16.03
N THR A 131 22.06 7.57 14.73
CA THR A 131 23.42 7.73 14.20
C THR A 131 23.88 9.20 14.18
N GLY A 132 23.01 10.14 14.54
CA GLY A 132 23.32 11.57 14.63
C GLY A 132 23.27 12.30 13.29
N GLU A 133 22.63 11.71 12.28
CA GLU A 133 22.41 12.33 10.97
C GLU A 133 21.15 13.23 10.95
N ASP A 134 20.28 13.10 11.96
CA ASP A 134 19.12 13.98 12.18
C ASP A 134 19.39 14.98 13.33
N PRO A 135 19.50 16.30 13.03
CA PRO A 135 19.78 17.32 14.04
C PRO A 135 18.60 17.55 15.00
N ASP A 136 17.36 17.31 14.59
CA ASP A 136 16.16 17.66 15.37
C ASP A 136 15.86 16.59 16.43
N LEU A 137 15.89 15.31 16.04
CA LEU A 137 15.68 14.21 16.99
C LEU A 137 16.90 14.00 17.89
N GLY A 138 18.10 14.20 17.36
CA GLY A 138 19.35 14.16 18.14
C GLY A 138 19.40 15.25 19.22
N TYR A 139 18.83 16.43 18.96
CA TYR A 139 18.65 17.49 19.95
C TYR A 139 17.74 17.03 21.11
N PHE A 140 16.61 16.37 20.80
CA PHE A 140 15.64 15.93 21.80
C PHE A 140 16.15 14.75 22.66
N LEU A 141 16.88 13.82 22.04
CA LEU A 141 17.41 12.62 22.69
C LEU A 141 18.68 12.87 23.52
N GLY A 142 19.37 13.98 23.25
CA GLY A 142 20.62 14.36 23.89
C GLY A 142 21.82 13.49 23.49
N LYS A 143 23.04 13.99 23.77
CA LYS A 143 24.30 13.26 23.53
C LYS A 143 24.52 12.20 24.61
N THR A 144 23.83 11.06 24.52
CA THR A 144 24.05 9.94 25.45
C THR A 144 24.90 8.85 24.82
N GLY A 145 25.83 8.27 25.59
CA GLY A 145 26.67 7.14 25.14
C GLY A 145 25.91 5.83 24.86
N ARG A 146 24.56 5.86 24.87
CA ARG A 146 23.68 4.71 24.62
C ARG A 146 23.13 4.69 23.19
N MET A 147 23.33 5.74 22.39
CA MET A 147 22.81 5.86 21.03
C MET A 147 23.20 4.68 20.11
N GLY A 148 24.43 4.17 20.23
CA GLY A 148 24.86 2.97 19.49
C GLY A 148 24.07 1.70 19.84
N ARG A 149 23.60 1.55 21.09
CA ARG A 149 22.74 0.41 21.48
C ARG A 149 21.32 0.57 20.93
N TYR A 150 20.81 1.80 20.92
CA TYR A 150 19.49 2.10 20.35
C TYR A 150 19.45 1.88 18.83
N ALA A 151 20.50 2.28 18.10
CA ALA A 151 20.63 2.01 16.67
C ALA A 151 20.68 0.49 16.36
N ALA A 152 21.41 -0.30 17.16
CA ALA A 152 21.44 -1.75 16.99
C ALA A 152 20.05 -2.38 17.23
N SER A 153 19.37 -1.96 18.32
CA SER A 153 18.01 -2.44 18.63
C SER A 153 16.98 -2.02 17.58
N GLY A 154 17.10 -0.80 17.05
CA GLY A 154 16.25 -0.29 15.98
C GLY A 154 16.41 -1.08 14.69
N ARG A 155 17.66 -1.43 14.31
CA ARG A 155 17.91 -2.29 13.15
C ARG A 155 17.37 -3.70 13.32
N ASP A 156 17.50 -4.30 14.51
CA ASP A 156 16.90 -5.61 14.77
C ASP A 156 15.36 -5.57 14.68
N ALA A 157 14.74 -4.50 15.20
CA ALA A 157 13.29 -4.29 15.13
C ALA A 157 12.81 -4.05 13.68
N GLU A 158 13.54 -3.26 12.90
CA GLU A 158 13.34 -3.07 11.45
C GLU A 158 13.33 -4.43 10.75
N MET A 159 14.39 -5.23 10.93
CA MET A 159 14.54 -6.51 10.24
C MET A 159 13.48 -7.54 10.66
N ARG A 160 13.06 -7.56 11.92
CA ARG A 160 11.96 -8.43 12.37
C ARG A 160 10.64 -8.06 11.70
N SER A 161 10.32 -6.76 11.63
CA SER A 161 9.10 -6.27 10.98
C SER A 161 9.12 -6.60 9.48
N LEU A 162 10.25 -6.36 8.81
CA LEU A 162 10.44 -6.71 7.41
C LEU A 162 10.33 -8.23 7.17
N ASN A 163 10.96 -9.06 7.99
CA ASN A 163 10.87 -10.52 7.85
C ASN A 163 9.43 -11.00 7.97
N LEU A 164 8.68 -10.49 8.93
CA LEU A 164 7.27 -10.86 9.08
C LEU A 164 6.43 -10.41 7.88
N ALA A 165 6.71 -9.24 7.30
CA ALA A 165 6.06 -8.79 6.06
C ALA A 165 6.38 -9.72 4.87
N LEU A 166 7.64 -10.14 4.74
CA LEU A 166 8.08 -11.08 3.71
C LEU A 166 7.40 -12.45 3.86
N ASP A 167 7.43 -13.02 5.06
CA ASP A 167 6.83 -14.33 5.36
C ASP A 167 5.31 -14.30 5.12
N LEU A 168 4.65 -13.21 5.54
CA LEU A 168 3.22 -13.01 5.30
C LEU A 168 2.90 -12.93 3.80
N SER A 169 3.68 -12.18 3.04
CA SER A 169 3.53 -12.05 1.58
C SER A 169 3.71 -13.39 0.87
N VAL A 170 4.75 -14.15 1.24
CA VAL A 170 5.02 -15.48 0.70
C VAL A 170 3.87 -16.45 1.02
N ALA A 171 3.42 -16.48 2.28
CA ALA A 171 2.33 -17.36 2.72
C ALA A 171 0.99 -17.05 2.02
N ALA A 172 0.75 -15.77 1.70
CA ALA A 172 -0.49 -15.33 1.04
C ALA A 172 -0.45 -15.48 -0.49
N SER A 173 0.73 -15.58 -1.11
CA SER A 173 0.94 -15.54 -2.56
C SER A 173 0.02 -16.47 -3.35
N ALA A 174 0.01 -17.77 -3.01
CA ALA A 174 -0.79 -18.75 -3.75
C ALA A 174 -2.30 -18.51 -3.61
N LYS A 175 -2.76 -18.09 -2.41
CA LYS A 175 -4.18 -17.78 -2.19
C LYS A 175 -4.60 -16.51 -2.92
N PHE A 176 -3.71 -15.52 -2.99
CA PHE A 176 -3.96 -14.27 -3.71
C PHE A 176 -4.12 -14.53 -5.21
N GLU A 177 -3.23 -15.33 -5.82
CA GLU A 177 -3.33 -15.70 -7.24
C GLU A 177 -4.65 -16.39 -7.57
N VAL A 178 -5.05 -17.38 -6.76
CA VAL A 178 -6.35 -18.06 -6.94
C VAL A 178 -7.52 -17.09 -6.84
N TYR A 179 -7.45 -16.12 -5.94
CA TYR A 179 -8.48 -15.11 -5.75
C TYR A 179 -8.57 -14.14 -6.95
N CYS A 180 -7.44 -13.67 -7.46
CA CYS A 180 -7.38 -12.84 -8.68
C CYS A 180 -7.94 -13.58 -9.90
N ASP A 181 -7.53 -14.85 -10.09
CA ASP A 181 -8.01 -15.70 -11.18
C ASP A 181 -9.52 -15.92 -11.13
N TYR A 182 -10.07 -16.14 -9.93
CA TYR A 182 -11.51 -16.28 -9.74
C TYR A 182 -12.24 -15.00 -10.17
N ASN A 183 -11.77 -13.82 -9.75
CA ASN A 183 -12.40 -12.55 -10.12
C ASN A 183 -12.34 -12.31 -11.63
N ARG A 184 -11.17 -12.52 -12.26
CA ARG A 184 -10.99 -12.36 -13.72
C ARG A 184 -11.95 -13.24 -14.52
N LYS A 185 -12.15 -14.49 -14.10
CA LYS A 185 -13.07 -15.44 -14.76
C LYS A 185 -14.54 -15.09 -14.58
N SER A 186 -14.88 -14.27 -13.60
CA SER A 186 -16.27 -13.88 -13.31
C SER A 186 -16.79 -12.72 -14.17
N PHE A 187 -15.91 -12.02 -14.88
CA PHE A 187 -16.30 -10.85 -15.68
C PHE A 187 -16.91 -11.23 -17.03
N SER A 188 -17.83 -10.39 -17.50
CA SER A 188 -18.20 -10.34 -18.91
C SER A 188 -17.02 -9.83 -19.76
N ALA A 189 -17.06 -10.07 -21.07
CA ALA A 189 -15.99 -9.65 -21.99
C ALA A 189 -15.62 -8.15 -21.86
N ALA A 190 -16.63 -7.26 -21.85
CA ALA A 190 -16.42 -5.81 -21.71
C ALA A 190 -15.81 -5.41 -20.36
N ASN A 191 -16.16 -6.10 -19.27
CA ASN A 191 -15.59 -5.84 -17.95
C ASN A 191 -14.17 -6.41 -17.83
N SER A 192 -13.88 -7.53 -18.50
CA SER A 192 -12.55 -8.12 -18.58
C SER A 192 -11.55 -7.20 -19.29
N GLU A 193 -11.97 -6.57 -20.39
CA GLU A 193 -11.18 -5.58 -21.11
C GLU A 193 -10.83 -4.39 -20.21
N ARG A 194 -11.85 -3.79 -19.56
CA ARG A 194 -11.66 -2.66 -18.64
C ARG A 194 -10.80 -2.98 -17.42
N TYR A 195 -10.90 -4.21 -16.90
CA TYR A 195 -9.99 -4.70 -15.86
C TYR A 195 -8.55 -4.74 -16.39
N THR A 196 -8.34 -5.31 -17.58
CA THR A 196 -7.01 -5.52 -18.18
C THR A 196 -6.34 -4.19 -18.50
N GLU A 197 -7.06 -3.26 -19.11
CA GLU A 197 -6.57 -1.90 -19.37
C GLU A 197 -6.12 -1.20 -18.09
N ALA A 198 -6.92 -1.28 -17.03
CA ALA A 198 -6.58 -0.69 -15.74
C ALA A 198 -5.38 -1.36 -15.09
N TYR A 199 -5.31 -2.69 -15.15
CA TYR A 199 -4.17 -3.46 -14.63
C TYR A 199 -2.87 -3.05 -15.34
N ASP A 200 -2.83 -3.11 -16.67
CA ASP A 200 -1.64 -2.81 -17.46
C ASP A 200 -1.18 -1.35 -17.28
N LEU A 201 -2.10 -0.40 -17.29
CA LEU A 201 -1.82 1.01 -17.07
C LEU A 201 -1.15 1.24 -15.71
N TYR A 202 -1.69 0.65 -14.65
CA TYR A 202 -1.19 0.86 -13.31
C TYR A 202 0.09 0.06 -13.02
N SER A 203 0.25 -1.16 -13.54
CA SER A 203 1.52 -1.88 -13.49
C SER A 203 2.66 -1.06 -14.10
N GLN A 204 2.43 -0.42 -15.25
CA GLN A 204 3.42 0.48 -15.85
C GLN A 204 3.67 1.73 -15.00
N ARG A 205 2.61 2.33 -14.45
CA ARG A 205 2.71 3.54 -13.63
C ARG A 205 3.50 3.31 -12.34
N PHE A 206 3.29 2.19 -11.66
CA PHE A 206 4.00 1.86 -10.42
C PHE A 206 5.49 1.65 -10.68
N ARG A 207 5.85 0.89 -11.73
CA ARG A 207 7.26 0.71 -12.15
C ARG A 207 7.95 2.04 -12.47
N LYS A 208 7.30 2.89 -13.29
CA LYS A 208 7.82 4.24 -13.64
C LYS A 208 8.01 5.14 -12.42
N THR A 209 7.11 5.07 -11.44
CA THR A 209 7.19 5.90 -10.22
C THR A 209 8.45 5.59 -9.42
N VAL A 210 8.81 4.30 -9.32
CA VAL A 210 10.04 3.87 -8.66
C VAL A 210 11.29 4.30 -9.42
N GLU A 211 11.29 4.18 -10.75
CA GLU A 211 12.41 4.63 -11.59
C GLU A 211 12.64 6.14 -11.47
N LEU A 212 11.56 6.93 -11.50
CA LEU A 212 11.63 8.38 -11.34
C LEU A 212 12.22 8.77 -9.98
N LYS A 213 11.70 8.18 -8.89
CA LYS A 213 12.21 8.46 -7.54
C LYS A 213 13.69 8.09 -7.40
N LYS A 214 14.13 6.96 -7.95
CA LYS A 214 15.56 6.59 -8.01
C LYS A 214 16.40 7.64 -8.75
N SER A 215 15.93 8.14 -9.90
CA SER A 215 16.66 9.14 -10.69
C SER A 215 16.83 10.47 -9.95
N LEU A 216 15.80 10.90 -9.21
CA LEU A 216 15.82 12.12 -8.40
C LEU A 216 16.78 11.99 -7.21
N THR A 217 16.80 10.84 -6.53
CA THR A 217 17.75 10.58 -5.43
C THR A 217 19.20 10.55 -5.92
N LYS A 218 19.46 10.05 -7.13
CA LYS A 218 20.81 10.07 -7.73
C LYS A 218 21.27 11.51 -8.03
N GLN A 219 20.41 12.31 -8.66
CA GLN A 219 20.72 13.72 -8.96
C GLN A 219 20.93 14.59 -7.70
N ALA A 220 20.31 14.23 -6.58
CA ALA A 220 20.51 14.93 -5.30
C ALA A 220 21.84 14.57 -4.61
N LYS A 221 22.46 13.43 -4.94
CA LYS A 221 23.78 13.03 -4.44
C LYS A 221 24.95 13.61 -5.25
N ASP A 222 24.69 13.97 -6.50
CA ASP A 222 25.69 14.52 -7.44
C ASP A 222 25.82 16.06 -7.35
N LYS A 223 25.09 16.70 -6.43
CA LYS A 223 25.12 18.15 -6.15
C LYS A 223 25.64 18.40 -4.74
#